data_AF-A0A1Q5Y1F5-F1
#
_entry.id   AF-A0A1Q5Y1F5-F1
#
_cell.length_a   1.000
_cell.length_b   1.000
_cell.length_c   1.000
_cell.angle_alpha   90.00
_cell.angle_beta   90.00
_cell.angle_gamma   90.00
#
_symmetry.space_group_name_H-M   'P 1'
#
loop_
_entity.id
_entity.type
_entity.pdbx_description
1 polymer ?
#
loop_
_entity_poly.entity_id
_entity_poly.type
_entity_poly.pdbx_seq_one_letter_code
_entity_poly.pdbx_strand_id
1 'polypeptide(L)'
;MGITTWLEQYGYGLIFMALFLEMLALPLPGEMMMSYTGLFVYEGKLNLVLSMISASAGVTAGVTLSYWIGYKLGQPFLRKYGHRVHLGEEQLARMNVWFEKYGDKLLFVAYFIPGVRHITGYFCGATRMPFRKYAIYAYSGAVFWVCLFISLGRVLGPKWEIYHQSVNRYMIIFAIASALLTVMIYILKKYRQRMLAGSIVLLTKGIHHFHSLGKVRFLVLSAFAALVLFVSLMLGLIQDFLAHEFNQFDEVTTYIVRSLFGPDWHNLMNHLTQLGSIYLYGPLIAAAAVWIVVGARDKLLELSFLFWVVIGGEWLDDGLRLLFHRPGPVAAGFQLFNTFPSEETLTSITVCGFSAFLILRHYKNGLVRVLVVAAVIFICLLIGVSRIYLQVQFPSDVVAGYVFGGVWISLNVLLLEILRMFPANKRFVA
;
A
#
# COMPACT_ATOMS: atom_id res chain seq x y z
N MET A 1 12.16 6.95 36.77
CA MET A 1 10.92 7.68 36.46
C MET A 1 10.58 7.41 35.00
N GLY A 2 9.35 6.99 34.72
CA GLY A 2 8.93 6.64 33.35
C GLY A 2 8.53 7.86 32.54
N ILE A 3 8.52 7.72 31.21
CA ILE A 3 8.02 8.76 30.28
C ILE A 3 6.58 9.15 30.64
N THR A 4 5.78 8.18 31.09
CA THR A 4 4.41 8.35 31.60
C THR A 4 4.30 9.39 32.72
N THR A 5 5.15 9.29 33.76
CA THR A 5 5.13 10.25 34.90
C THR A 5 5.49 11.68 34.51
N TRP A 6 6.32 11.88 33.48
CA TRP A 6 6.63 13.23 32.96
C TRP A 6 5.52 13.79 32.07
N LEU A 7 4.80 12.94 31.33
CA LEU A 7 3.64 13.32 30.51
C LEU A 7 2.44 13.73 31.37
N GLU A 8 2.24 13.13 32.55
CA GLU A 8 1.17 13.53 33.46
C GLU A 8 1.45 14.89 34.15
N GLN A 9 2.71 15.26 34.37
CA GLN A 9 3.07 16.51 35.06
C GLN A 9 3.40 17.69 34.13
N TYR A 10 3.95 17.43 32.94
CA TYR A 10 4.36 18.46 31.97
C TYR A 10 3.71 18.32 30.58
N GLY A 11 2.87 17.30 30.37
CA GLY A 11 2.04 17.03 29.18
C GLY A 11 2.45 17.75 27.89
N TYR A 12 1.75 18.82 27.56
CA TYR A 12 1.96 19.61 26.35
C TYR A 12 3.39 20.16 26.24
N GLY A 13 3.96 20.69 27.32
CA GLY A 13 5.34 21.20 27.32
C GLY A 13 6.39 20.12 27.05
N LEU A 14 6.18 18.89 27.56
CA LEU A 14 7.05 17.76 27.27
C LEU A 14 6.93 17.33 25.80
N ILE A 15 5.71 17.28 25.25
CA ILE A 15 5.44 16.96 23.84
C ILE A 15 6.14 17.97 22.91
N PHE A 16 5.99 19.26 23.19
CA PHE A 16 6.68 20.33 22.47
C PHE A 16 8.20 20.12 22.50
N MET A 17 8.79 19.98 23.69
CA MET A 17 10.24 19.87 23.85
C MET A 17 10.81 18.59 23.24
N ALA A 18 10.14 17.45 23.39
CA ALA A 18 10.60 16.18 22.83
C ALA A 18 10.67 16.22 21.30
N LEU A 19 9.61 16.71 20.64
CA LEU A 19 9.57 16.80 19.18
C LEU A 19 10.43 17.94 18.64
N PHE A 20 10.57 19.04 19.38
CA PHE A 20 11.55 20.09 19.06
C PHE A 20 12.98 19.56 19.05
N LEU A 21 13.37 18.83 20.10
CA LEU A 21 14.71 18.25 20.24
C LEU A 21 14.97 17.13 19.22
N GLU A 22 13.99 16.30 18.91
CA GLU A 22 14.06 15.28 17.85
C GLU A 22 14.39 15.92 16.47
N MET A 23 13.76 17.05 16.15
CA MET A 23 13.98 17.75 14.87
C MET A 23 15.35 18.44 14.80
N LEU A 24 16.10 18.50 15.92
CA LEU A 24 17.51 18.87 15.98
C LEU A 24 18.47 17.66 15.85
N ALA A 25 17.98 16.56 15.26
CA ALA A 25 18.72 15.32 15.03
C ALA A 25 19.22 14.61 16.30
N LEU A 26 18.61 14.89 17.46
CA LEU A 26 18.77 14.04 18.64
C LEU A 26 17.99 12.73 18.45
N PRO A 27 18.54 11.57 18.82
CA PRO A 27 17.90 10.26 18.62
C PRO A 27 16.79 10.03 19.65
N LEU A 28 15.72 10.80 19.55
CA LEU A 28 14.50 10.66 20.34
C LEU A 28 13.41 9.95 19.51
N PRO A 29 12.68 8.98 20.09
CA PRO A 29 11.67 8.24 19.35
C PRO A 29 10.35 9.02 19.25
N GLY A 30 10.30 10.05 18.39
CA GLY A 30 9.15 10.94 18.26
C GLY A 30 7.84 10.24 17.89
N GLU A 31 7.92 9.20 17.07
CA GLU A 31 6.76 8.37 16.70
C GLU A 31 6.17 7.65 17.92
N MET A 32 7.02 7.16 18.84
CA MET A 32 6.57 6.62 20.10
C MET A 32 5.94 7.71 20.97
N MET A 33 6.58 8.88 21.10
CA MET A 33 6.08 10.00 21.90
C MET A 33 4.68 10.46 21.43
N MET A 34 4.45 10.53 20.11
CA MET A 34 3.15 10.88 19.55
C MET A 34 2.11 9.77 19.72
N SER A 35 2.49 8.49 19.57
CA SER A 35 1.58 7.39 19.83
C SER A 35 1.17 7.31 21.30
N TYR A 36 2.12 7.45 22.24
CA TYR A 36 1.83 7.56 23.68
C TYR A 36 0.99 8.81 23.99
N THR A 37 1.25 9.94 23.34
CA THR A 37 0.38 11.13 23.44
C THR A 37 -1.04 10.80 23.00
N GLY A 38 -1.20 10.03 21.92
CA GLY A 38 -2.51 9.53 21.47
C GLY A 38 -3.19 8.64 22.52
N LEU A 39 -2.46 7.70 23.14
CA LEU A 39 -2.95 6.90 24.28
C LEU A 39 -3.42 7.78 25.44
N PHE A 40 -2.63 8.77 25.85
CA PHE A 40 -3.02 9.70 26.92
C PHE A 40 -4.26 10.56 26.56
N VAL A 41 -4.48 10.83 25.26
CA VAL A 41 -5.72 11.45 24.77
C VAL A 41 -6.90 10.47 24.76
N TYR A 42 -6.67 9.17 24.55
CA TYR A 42 -7.69 8.13 24.67
C TYR A 42 -8.11 7.93 26.14
N GLU A 43 -7.15 7.92 27.07
CA GLU A 43 -7.39 7.88 28.53
C GLU A 43 -8.06 9.14 29.09
N GLY A 44 -8.28 10.18 28.27
CA GLY A 44 -8.87 11.45 28.71
C GLY A 44 -7.95 12.35 29.52
N LYS A 45 -6.67 11.96 29.72
CA LYS A 45 -5.66 12.72 30.46
C LYS A 45 -5.13 13.93 29.67
N LEU A 46 -5.20 13.89 28.33
CA LEU A 46 -4.81 15.00 27.45
C LEU A 46 -5.92 15.34 26.43
N ASN A 47 -5.97 16.61 26.01
CA ASN A 47 -6.88 17.07 24.97
C ASN A 47 -6.24 16.90 23.57
N LEU A 48 -6.96 16.27 22.63
CA LEU A 48 -6.45 16.00 21.27
C LEU A 48 -5.93 17.25 20.55
N VAL A 49 -6.69 18.34 20.62
CA VAL A 49 -6.39 19.58 19.87
C VAL A 49 -5.17 20.27 20.46
N LEU A 50 -5.09 20.36 21.80
CA LEU A 50 -3.90 20.91 22.48
C LEU A 50 -2.65 20.05 22.24
N SER A 51 -2.79 18.72 22.24
CA SER A 51 -1.69 17.81 21.91
C SER A 51 -1.20 17.99 20.46
N MET A 52 -2.12 18.07 19.49
CA MET A 52 -1.78 18.33 18.07
C MET A 52 -1.13 19.70 17.86
N ILE A 53 -1.64 20.76 18.50
CA ILE A 53 -1.06 22.11 18.42
C ILE A 53 0.34 22.13 19.04
N SER A 54 0.50 21.56 20.23
CA SER A 54 1.78 21.57 20.96
C SER A 54 2.85 20.75 20.23
N ALA A 55 2.49 19.57 19.72
CA ALA A 55 3.37 18.75 18.89
C ALA A 55 3.74 19.46 17.58
N SER A 56 2.76 20.05 16.89
CA SER A 56 3.00 20.82 15.67
C SER A 56 3.91 22.01 15.91
N ALA A 57 3.74 22.73 17.02
CA ALA A 57 4.60 23.84 17.43
C ALA A 57 6.03 23.38 17.71
N GLY A 58 6.21 22.24 18.41
CA GLY A 58 7.53 21.65 18.68
C GLY A 58 8.26 21.29 17.39
N VAL A 59 7.61 20.53 16.50
CA VAL A 59 8.19 20.15 15.20
C VAL A 59 8.50 21.39 14.35
N THR A 60 7.55 22.30 14.17
CA THR A 60 7.75 23.50 13.33
C THR A 60 8.85 24.41 13.86
N ALA A 61 8.98 24.59 15.18
CA ALA A 61 10.10 25.31 15.78
C ALA A 61 11.44 24.61 15.54
N GLY A 62 11.50 23.28 15.71
CA GLY A 62 12.73 22.50 15.53
C GLY A 62 13.24 22.51 14.08
N VAL A 63 12.34 22.34 13.10
CA VAL A 63 12.70 22.37 11.67
C VAL A 63 13.03 23.79 11.18
N THR A 64 12.45 24.81 11.79
CA THR A 64 12.86 26.21 11.58
C THR A 64 14.27 26.45 12.07
N LEU A 65 14.60 25.97 13.28
CA LEU A 65 15.92 26.13 13.85
C LEU A 65 16.97 25.34 13.06
N SER A 66 16.71 24.10 12.64
CA SER A 66 17.65 23.33 11.80
C SER A 66 17.87 23.97 10.43
N TYR A 67 16.84 24.58 9.82
CA TYR A 67 17.01 25.41 8.62
C TYR A 67 17.96 26.60 8.87
N TRP A 68 17.77 27.38 9.94
CA TRP A 68 18.63 28.54 10.22
C TRP A 68 20.07 28.14 10.62
N ILE A 69 20.24 27.01 11.31
CA ILE A 69 21.54 26.40 11.58
C ILE A 69 22.22 26.04 10.25
N GLY A 70 21.53 25.35 9.34
CA GLY A 70 22.03 25.05 8.00
C GLY A 70 22.41 26.30 7.20
N TYR A 71 21.58 27.34 7.26
CA TYR A 71 21.80 28.61 6.57
C TYR A 71 23.03 29.37 7.07
N LYS A 72 23.26 29.37 8.40
CA LYS A 72 24.41 30.03 9.03
C LYS A 72 25.72 29.25 8.89
N LEU A 73 25.68 27.92 8.99
CA LEU A 73 26.87 27.06 8.88
C LEU A 73 27.30 26.85 7.41
N GLY A 74 26.35 26.78 6.49
CA GLY A 74 26.59 26.62 5.06
C GLY A 74 27.19 25.26 4.66
N GLN A 75 27.38 25.07 3.36
CA GLN A 75 27.95 23.82 2.82
C GLN A 75 29.36 23.47 3.36
N PRO A 76 30.32 24.41 3.53
CA PRO A 76 31.68 24.05 3.94
C PRO A 76 31.76 23.44 5.34
N PHE A 77 30.95 23.94 6.29
CA PHE A 77 30.92 23.41 7.65
C PHE A 77 30.29 22.01 7.70
N LEU A 78 29.19 21.80 6.96
CA LEU A 78 28.54 20.50 6.87
C LEU A 78 29.47 19.45 6.23
N ARG A 79 30.25 19.81 5.21
CA ARG A 79 31.29 18.91 4.67
C ARG A 79 32.36 18.55 5.70
N LYS A 80 32.86 19.53 6.47
CA LYS A 80 33.96 19.34 7.42
C LYS A 80 33.58 18.61 8.71
N TYR A 81 32.37 18.81 9.23
CA TYR A 81 31.94 18.26 10.52
C TYR A 81 30.72 17.33 10.46
N GLY A 82 30.01 17.26 9.33
CA GLY A 82 28.77 16.50 9.19
C GLY A 82 28.90 15.00 9.45
N HIS A 83 30.08 14.41 9.22
CA HIS A 83 30.36 13.02 9.58
C HIS A 83 30.13 12.73 11.08
N ARG A 84 30.28 13.72 11.98
CA ARG A 84 30.03 13.54 13.42
C ARG A 84 28.55 13.69 13.82
N VAL A 85 27.68 14.11 12.91
CA VAL A 85 26.27 14.45 13.19
C VAL A 85 25.33 13.71 12.21
N HIS A 86 25.76 12.59 11.62
CA HIS A 86 25.00 11.83 10.61
C HIS A 86 24.57 12.68 9.39
N LEU A 87 25.41 13.66 9.02
CA LEU A 87 25.27 14.61 7.91
C LEU A 87 26.47 14.51 6.94
N GLY A 88 26.92 13.30 6.63
CA GLY A 88 28.07 13.03 5.77
C GLY A 88 27.87 13.49 4.32
N GLU A 89 28.97 13.66 3.58
CA GLU A 89 28.96 14.17 2.21
C GLU A 89 28.07 13.34 1.27
N GLU A 90 28.02 12.02 1.47
CA GLU A 90 27.18 11.11 0.70
C GLU A 90 25.67 11.33 0.92
N GLN A 91 25.25 11.74 2.12
CA GLN A 91 23.85 12.04 2.42
C GLN A 91 23.46 13.40 1.80
N LEU A 92 24.35 14.39 1.89
CA LEU A 92 24.18 15.70 1.24
C LEU A 92 24.15 15.56 -0.29
N ALA A 93 24.98 14.69 -0.88
CA ALA A 93 24.97 14.37 -2.31
C ALA A 93 23.65 13.69 -2.72
N ARG A 94 23.19 12.67 -1.97
CA ARG A 94 21.89 12.02 -2.19
C ARG A 94 20.73 13.02 -2.13
N MET A 95 20.76 13.95 -1.17
CA MET A 95 19.77 15.01 -1.05
C MET A 95 19.78 16.01 -2.21
N ASN A 96 20.95 16.48 -2.66
CA ASN A 96 21.05 17.32 -3.87
C ASN A 96 20.40 16.63 -5.07
N VAL A 97 20.75 15.37 -5.32
CA VAL A 97 20.18 14.56 -6.41
C VAL A 97 18.67 14.37 -6.26
N TRP A 98 18.12 14.31 -5.03
CA TRP A 98 16.67 14.23 -4.82
C TRP A 98 15.97 15.57 -5.02
N PHE A 99 16.54 16.68 -4.55
CA PHE A 99 15.98 18.03 -4.71
C PHE A 99 15.97 18.50 -6.18
N GLU A 100 17.06 18.28 -6.93
CA GLU A 100 17.11 18.51 -8.38
C GLU A 100 16.08 17.67 -9.17
N LYS A 101 15.52 16.63 -8.55
CA LYS A 101 14.79 15.57 -9.23
C LYS A 101 13.30 15.52 -8.92
N TYR A 102 12.90 15.88 -7.70
CA TYR A 102 11.51 16.04 -7.28
C TYR A 102 11.10 17.51 -7.05
N GLY A 103 12.06 18.41 -6.88
CA GLY A 103 11.83 19.81 -6.48
C GLY A 103 11.27 19.95 -5.05
N ASP A 104 10.85 21.17 -4.73
CA ASP A 104 10.40 21.60 -3.41
C ASP A 104 9.34 20.68 -2.76
N LYS A 105 8.51 20.00 -3.56
CA LYS A 105 7.44 19.08 -3.11
C LYS A 105 7.94 17.87 -2.34
N LEU A 106 9.23 17.50 -2.51
CA LEU A 106 9.87 16.42 -1.75
C LEU A 106 9.81 16.66 -0.24
N LEU A 107 9.88 17.92 0.19
CA LEU A 107 9.89 18.30 1.62
C LEU A 107 8.69 17.78 2.38
N PHE A 108 7.51 17.70 1.75
CA PHE A 108 6.31 17.13 2.38
C PHE A 108 6.49 15.63 2.66
N VAL A 109 6.94 14.88 1.65
CA VAL A 109 7.10 13.42 1.73
C VAL A 109 8.26 13.00 2.64
N ALA A 110 9.27 13.86 2.79
CA ALA A 110 10.46 13.58 3.59
C ALA A 110 10.17 13.34 5.09
N TYR A 111 9.06 13.85 5.64
CA TYR A 111 8.67 13.63 7.04
C TYR A 111 8.30 12.18 7.35
N PHE A 112 7.80 11.43 6.36
CA PHE A 112 7.43 10.03 6.48
C PHE A 112 8.62 9.07 6.29
N ILE A 113 9.82 9.59 6.02
CA ILE A 113 11.03 8.78 5.80
C ILE A 113 11.95 8.96 7.02
N PRO A 114 12.09 7.94 7.89
CA PRO A 114 12.98 7.99 9.05
C PRO A 114 14.41 8.37 8.66
N GLY A 115 15.09 9.12 9.53
CA GLY A 115 16.44 9.65 9.27
C GLY A 115 16.46 10.84 8.29
N VAL A 116 15.76 10.76 7.15
CA VAL A 116 15.74 11.83 6.15
C VAL A 116 15.11 13.11 6.69
N ARG A 117 14.02 13.03 7.47
CA ARG A 117 13.31 14.20 8.00
C ARG A 117 14.22 15.18 8.75
N HIS A 118 15.03 14.67 9.68
CA HIS A 118 15.93 15.47 10.54
C HIS A 118 17.03 16.19 9.72
N ILE A 119 17.47 15.58 8.62
CA ILE A 119 18.52 16.11 7.74
C ILE A 119 17.98 17.24 6.85
N THR A 120 16.68 17.21 6.50
CA THR A 120 16.12 18.10 5.47
C THR A 120 16.24 19.60 5.78
N GLY A 121 16.02 20.02 7.02
CA GLY A 121 16.14 21.42 7.43
C GLY A 121 17.55 21.96 7.21
N TYR A 122 18.56 21.29 7.77
CA TYR A 122 19.97 21.66 7.63
C TYR A 122 20.41 21.76 6.16
N PHE A 123 19.98 20.81 5.33
CA PHE A 123 20.28 20.80 3.91
C PHE A 123 19.64 21.97 3.15
N CYS A 124 18.36 22.26 3.37
CA CYS A 124 17.65 23.38 2.73
C CYS A 124 18.21 24.74 3.16
N GLY A 125 18.62 24.86 4.42
CA GLY A 125 19.36 26.03 4.91
C GLY A 125 20.69 26.20 4.20
N ALA A 126 21.52 25.16 4.17
CA ALA A 126 22.86 25.19 3.59
C ALA A 126 22.89 25.42 2.07
N THR A 127 21.84 24.98 1.36
CA THR A 127 21.61 25.27 -0.07
C THR A 127 20.94 26.63 -0.32
N ARG A 128 20.63 27.40 0.74
CA ARG A 128 19.98 28.72 0.69
C ARG A 128 18.62 28.72 -0.02
N MET A 129 17.85 27.64 0.11
CA MET A 129 16.47 27.58 -0.37
C MET A 129 15.63 28.70 0.29
N PRO A 130 14.84 29.50 -0.44
CA PRO A 130 14.06 30.58 0.17
C PRO A 130 13.14 30.10 1.29
N PHE A 131 13.31 30.62 2.52
CA PHE A 131 12.61 30.17 3.73
C PHE A 131 11.09 30.04 3.56
N ARG A 132 10.43 30.98 2.86
CA ARG A 132 8.98 30.91 2.60
C ARG A 132 8.58 29.63 1.85
N LYS A 133 9.36 29.20 0.85
CA LYS A 133 9.10 27.96 0.11
C LYS A 133 9.36 26.74 0.99
N TYR A 134 10.46 26.75 1.73
CA TYR A 134 10.79 25.69 2.68
C TYR A 134 9.67 25.50 3.70
N ALA A 135 9.25 26.56 4.39
CA ALA A 135 8.23 26.55 5.42
C ALA A 135 6.87 26.01 4.91
N ILE A 136 6.41 26.39 3.72
CA ILE A 136 5.13 25.90 3.17
C ILE A 136 5.11 24.37 3.06
N TYR A 137 6.16 23.76 2.47
CA TYR A 137 6.21 22.30 2.31
C TYR A 137 6.64 21.57 3.59
N ALA A 138 7.53 22.16 4.37
CA ALA A 138 8.03 21.59 5.61
C ALA A 138 6.94 21.55 6.69
N TYR A 139 6.24 22.66 6.92
CA TYR A 139 5.20 22.73 7.95
C TYR A 139 3.96 21.92 7.57
N SER A 140 3.57 21.89 6.28
CA SER A 140 2.45 21.03 5.86
C SER A 140 2.75 19.54 6.04
N GLY A 141 3.98 19.10 5.72
CA GLY A 141 4.44 17.74 5.99
C GLY A 141 4.49 17.43 7.50
N ALA A 142 5.08 18.33 8.29
CA ALA A 142 5.18 18.24 9.74
C ALA A 142 3.81 18.12 10.42
N VAL A 143 2.87 19.02 10.13
CA VAL A 143 1.54 19.04 10.75
C VAL A 143 0.74 17.81 10.36
N PHE A 144 0.77 17.41 9.09
CA PHE A 144 0.09 16.18 8.66
C PHE A 144 0.66 14.94 9.36
N TRP A 145 1.99 14.84 9.46
CA TRP A 145 2.68 13.75 10.16
C TRP A 145 2.30 13.71 11.64
N VAL A 146 2.31 14.85 12.34
CA VAL A 146 1.86 14.97 13.74
C VAL A 146 0.39 14.51 13.89
N CYS A 147 -0.51 15.03 13.06
CA CYS A 147 -1.93 14.67 13.12
C CYS A 147 -2.16 13.18 12.87
N LEU A 148 -1.43 12.58 11.92
CA LEU A 148 -1.51 11.15 11.60
C LEU A 148 -1.12 10.29 12.80
N PHE A 149 0.08 10.49 13.36
CA PHE A 149 0.61 9.64 14.42
C PHE A 149 -0.12 9.81 15.76
N ILE A 150 -0.50 11.03 16.15
CA ILE A 150 -1.32 11.24 17.37
C ILE A 150 -2.71 10.61 17.21
N SER A 151 -3.32 10.72 16.03
CA SER A 151 -4.63 10.08 15.77
C SER A 151 -4.53 8.56 15.77
N LEU A 152 -3.48 7.98 15.17
CA LEU A 152 -3.20 6.54 15.23
C LEU A 152 -2.99 6.06 16.67
N GLY A 153 -2.21 6.79 17.48
CA GLY A 153 -2.04 6.47 18.90
C GLY A 153 -3.36 6.50 19.69
N ARG A 154 -4.21 7.50 19.43
CA ARG A 154 -5.54 7.60 20.06
C ARG A 154 -6.47 6.46 19.63
N VAL A 155 -6.43 6.10 18.36
CA VAL A 155 -7.20 4.97 17.80
C VAL A 155 -6.71 3.62 18.33
N LEU A 156 -5.40 3.47 18.58
CA LEU A 156 -4.78 2.24 19.06
C LEU A 156 -4.96 2.04 20.57
N GLY A 157 -5.04 3.10 21.38
CA GLY A 157 -5.40 3.02 22.80
C GLY A 157 -4.50 2.08 23.63
N PRO A 158 -5.00 1.47 24.73
CA PRO A 158 -4.20 0.66 25.66
C PRO A 158 -3.49 -0.54 25.03
N LYS A 159 -3.98 -0.99 23.87
CA LYS A 159 -3.34 -2.02 23.04
C LYS A 159 -1.92 -1.63 22.57
N TRP A 160 -1.56 -0.35 22.58
CA TRP A 160 -0.25 0.14 22.14
C TRP A 160 0.93 -0.47 22.92
N GLU A 161 0.82 -0.68 24.23
CA GLU A 161 1.90 -1.29 25.03
C GLU A 161 2.22 -2.73 24.58
N ILE A 162 1.22 -3.45 24.07
CA ILE A 162 1.36 -4.84 23.61
C ILE A 162 1.96 -4.88 22.19
N TYR A 163 1.53 -4.00 21.29
CA TYR A 163 1.90 -4.08 19.86
C TYR A 163 3.09 -3.20 19.44
N HIS A 164 3.74 -2.45 20.35
CA HIS A 164 4.83 -1.53 19.99
C HIS A 164 5.95 -2.19 19.15
N GLN A 165 6.33 -3.43 19.46
CA GLN A 165 7.36 -4.17 18.71
C GLN A 165 6.87 -4.57 17.30
N SER A 166 5.62 -5.02 17.17
CA SER A 166 5.03 -5.42 15.88
C SER A 166 4.73 -4.22 14.97
N VAL A 167 4.26 -3.10 15.53
CA VAL A 167 3.97 -1.87 14.76
C VAL A 167 5.23 -1.35 14.08
N ASN A 168 6.39 -1.34 14.75
CA ASN A 168 7.65 -0.96 14.09
C ASN A 168 7.98 -1.86 12.89
N ARG A 169 7.77 -3.18 12.99
CA ARG A 169 7.99 -4.13 11.88
C ARG A 169 7.07 -3.85 10.70
N TYR A 170 5.76 -3.69 10.93
CA TYR A 170 4.79 -3.43 9.85
C TYR A 170 4.89 -2.00 9.29
N MET A 171 5.21 -1.00 10.10
CA MET A 171 5.47 0.37 9.63
C MET A 171 6.73 0.43 8.76
N ILE A 172 7.79 -0.30 9.12
CA ILE A 172 8.99 -0.43 8.28
C ILE A 172 8.65 -1.14 6.96
N ILE A 173 7.88 -2.23 6.99
CA ILE A 173 7.44 -2.93 5.77
C ILE A 173 6.58 -2.02 4.87
N PHE A 174 5.63 -1.27 5.44
CA PHE A 174 4.78 -0.33 4.70
C PHE A 174 5.56 0.88 4.17
N ALA A 175 6.53 1.40 4.94
CA ALA A 175 7.43 2.46 4.50
C ALA A 175 8.36 1.97 3.37
N ILE A 176 8.91 0.76 3.46
CA ILE A 176 9.71 0.15 2.40
C ILE A 176 8.85 -0.10 1.15
N ALA A 177 7.64 -0.67 1.30
CA ALA A 177 6.74 -0.93 0.18
C ALA A 177 6.30 0.37 -0.53
N SER A 178 5.89 1.40 0.23
CA SER A 178 5.52 2.70 -0.34
C SER A 178 6.72 3.46 -0.92
N ALA A 179 7.91 3.35 -0.33
CA ALA A 179 9.14 3.89 -0.89
C ALA A 179 9.51 3.17 -2.20
N LEU A 180 9.47 1.84 -2.25
CA LEU A 180 9.71 1.04 -3.47
C LEU A 180 8.69 1.38 -4.57
N LEU A 181 7.41 1.49 -4.22
CA LEU A 181 6.33 1.81 -5.17
C LEU A 181 6.47 3.26 -5.68
N THR A 182 6.81 4.21 -4.82
CA THR A 182 7.11 5.61 -5.20
C THR A 182 8.36 5.70 -6.06
N VAL A 183 9.44 5.00 -5.69
CA VAL A 183 10.69 4.91 -6.46
C VAL A 183 10.43 4.27 -7.83
N MET A 184 9.60 3.23 -7.92
CA MET A 184 9.23 2.58 -9.18
C MET A 184 8.45 3.54 -10.09
N ILE A 185 7.39 4.19 -9.58
CA ILE A 185 6.63 5.22 -10.31
C ILE A 185 7.56 6.36 -10.79
N TYR A 186 8.49 6.78 -9.94
CA TYR A 186 9.45 7.86 -10.23
C TYR A 186 10.55 7.48 -11.22
N ILE A 187 11.06 6.24 -11.16
CA ILE A 187 12.02 5.71 -12.15
C ILE A 187 11.36 5.70 -13.53
N LEU A 188 10.12 5.19 -13.62
CA LEU A 188 9.31 5.21 -14.84
C LEU A 188 9.06 6.65 -15.35
N LYS A 189 8.84 7.62 -14.45
CA LYS A 189 8.49 9.00 -14.81
C LYS A 189 9.70 9.87 -15.18
N LYS A 190 10.83 9.82 -14.46
CA LYS A 190 12.03 10.63 -14.75
C LYS A 190 12.92 10.02 -15.82
N TYR A 191 13.16 8.71 -15.82
CA TYR A 191 14.04 8.13 -16.83
C TYR A 191 13.40 8.06 -18.22
N ARG A 192 12.18 8.55 -18.41
CA ARG A 192 11.48 8.60 -19.70
C ARG A 192 12.37 8.99 -20.88
N GLN A 193 13.30 9.96 -20.76
CA GLN A 193 14.22 10.31 -21.87
C GLN A 193 15.61 9.63 -21.83
N ARG A 194 16.20 9.32 -20.66
CA ARG A 194 17.51 8.66 -20.58
C ARG A 194 17.46 7.13 -20.59
N MET A 195 16.38 6.53 -20.08
CA MET A 195 15.99 5.19 -20.51
C MET A 195 15.49 5.19 -21.95
N LEU A 196 14.84 6.24 -22.50
CA LEU A 196 14.70 6.25 -23.97
C LEU A 196 16.06 6.19 -24.68
N ALA A 197 17.10 6.96 -24.32
CA ALA A 197 18.40 6.83 -25.00
C ALA A 197 19.17 5.52 -24.70
N GLY A 198 19.36 5.17 -23.42
CA GLY A 198 20.09 3.97 -23.00
C GLY A 198 19.34 2.67 -23.29
N SER A 199 18.01 2.68 -23.09
CA SER A 199 17.14 1.61 -23.59
C SER A 199 16.89 1.72 -25.09
N ILE A 200 17.18 2.78 -25.85
CA ILE A 200 17.23 2.68 -27.34
C ILE A 200 18.46 1.89 -27.78
N VAL A 201 19.57 1.91 -27.04
CA VAL A 201 20.74 1.06 -27.33
C VAL A 201 20.50 -0.38 -26.84
N LEU A 202 20.03 -0.55 -25.60
CA LEU A 202 19.63 -1.86 -25.09
C LEU A 202 18.35 -2.41 -25.75
N LEU A 203 17.57 -1.59 -26.46
CA LEU A 203 16.49 -1.99 -27.38
C LEU A 203 16.88 -1.81 -28.85
N THR A 204 18.12 -1.57 -29.27
CA THR A 204 18.52 -1.86 -30.66
C THR A 204 19.17 -3.23 -30.69
N LYS A 205 20.02 -3.52 -29.70
CA LYS A 205 20.41 -4.91 -29.39
C LYS A 205 19.21 -5.73 -28.90
N GLY A 206 18.40 -5.15 -28.03
CA GLY A 206 17.12 -5.70 -27.60
C GLY A 206 16.20 -5.91 -28.79
N ILE A 207 15.78 -4.88 -29.55
CA ILE A 207 14.86 -5.06 -30.69
C ILE A 207 15.42 -5.99 -31.76
N HIS A 208 16.72 -6.09 -32.04
CA HIS A 208 17.18 -7.16 -32.95
C HIS A 208 16.86 -8.59 -32.43
N HIS A 209 16.67 -8.76 -31.12
CA HIS A 209 16.20 -9.99 -30.47
C HIS A 209 14.69 -9.97 -30.08
N PHE A 210 14.10 -8.78 -29.90
CA PHE A 210 12.73 -8.50 -29.39
C PHE A 210 11.72 -8.14 -30.49
N HIS A 211 12.14 -7.71 -31.69
CA HIS A 211 11.24 -7.63 -32.86
C HIS A 211 10.78 -9.04 -33.31
N SER A 212 11.48 -10.09 -32.85
CA SER A 212 10.99 -11.47 -32.85
C SER A 212 9.86 -11.70 -31.82
N LEU A 213 9.89 -11.04 -30.65
CA LEU A 213 8.97 -11.26 -29.54
C LEU A 213 7.80 -10.24 -29.53
N GLY A 214 6.80 -10.45 -30.41
CA GLY A 214 5.62 -9.58 -30.53
C GLY A 214 4.74 -9.48 -29.27
N LYS A 215 3.75 -8.55 -29.29
CA LYS A 215 2.89 -8.13 -28.15
C LYS A 215 2.37 -9.26 -27.23
N VAL A 216 2.05 -10.42 -27.79
CA VAL A 216 1.52 -11.59 -27.06
C VAL A 216 2.57 -12.18 -26.09
N ARG A 217 3.85 -12.17 -26.48
CA ARG A 217 4.97 -12.66 -25.66
C ARG A 217 5.26 -11.76 -24.44
N PHE A 218 5.00 -10.45 -24.56
CA PHE A 218 5.04 -9.54 -23.41
C PHE A 218 3.92 -9.84 -22.40
N LEU A 219 2.69 -10.09 -22.88
CA LEU A 219 1.56 -10.46 -22.00
C LEU A 219 1.84 -11.76 -21.24
N VAL A 220 2.33 -12.80 -21.93
CA VAL A 220 2.76 -14.07 -21.29
C VAL A 220 3.81 -13.85 -20.21
N LEU A 221 4.88 -13.09 -20.49
CA LEU A 221 5.91 -12.79 -19.49
C LEU A 221 5.35 -12.03 -18.29
N SER A 222 4.44 -11.08 -18.50
CA SER A 222 3.81 -10.33 -17.41
C SER A 222 2.86 -11.19 -16.57
N ALA A 223 2.10 -12.09 -17.19
CA ALA A 223 1.21 -13.03 -16.50
C ALA A 223 2.00 -14.06 -15.69
N PHE A 224 3.11 -14.58 -16.25
CA PHE A 224 4.03 -15.48 -15.55
C PHE A 224 4.69 -14.80 -14.34
N ALA A 225 5.15 -13.56 -14.48
CA ALA A 225 5.71 -12.80 -13.35
C ALA A 225 4.67 -12.54 -12.25
N ALA A 226 3.42 -12.23 -12.61
CA ALA A 226 2.32 -12.10 -11.66
C ALA A 226 2.01 -13.42 -10.95
N LEU A 227 2.01 -14.55 -11.68
CA LEU A 227 1.79 -15.88 -11.12
C LEU A 227 2.87 -16.24 -10.09
N VAL A 228 4.15 -16.03 -10.41
CA VAL A 228 5.27 -16.26 -9.48
C VAL A 228 5.14 -15.38 -8.22
N LEU A 229 4.73 -14.12 -8.36
CA LEU A 229 4.50 -13.24 -7.22
C LEU A 229 3.35 -13.74 -6.33
N PHE A 230 2.19 -14.05 -6.90
CA PHE A 230 1.04 -14.52 -6.12
C PHE A 230 1.28 -15.89 -5.49
N VAL A 231 1.97 -16.82 -6.17
CA VAL A 231 2.37 -18.11 -5.58
C VAL A 231 3.35 -17.92 -4.42
N SER A 232 4.31 -16.98 -4.53
CA SER A 232 5.22 -16.65 -3.44
C SER A 232 4.48 -16.09 -2.20
N LEU A 233 3.51 -15.18 -2.42
CA LEU A 233 2.66 -14.66 -1.35
C LEU A 233 1.75 -15.75 -0.74
N MET A 234 1.21 -16.63 -1.57
CA MET A 234 0.37 -17.75 -1.15
C MET A 234 1.14 -18.71 -0.24
N LEU A 235 2.39 -19.04 -0.59
CA LEU A 235 3.25 -19.89 0.25
C LEU A 235 3.56 -19.22 1.60
N GLY A 236 3.78 -17.91 1.62
CA GLY A 236 3.94 -17.15 2.86
C GLY A 236 2.69 -17.21 3.74
N LEU A 237 1.49 -16.96 3.18
CA LEU A 237 0.24 -17.06 3.93
C LEU A 237 -0.06 -18.47 4.45
N ILE A 238 0.31 -19.52 3.70
CA ILE A 238 0.18 -20.90 4.16
C ILE A 238 1.15 -21.18 5.32
N GLN A 239 2.37 -20.64 5.29
CA GLN A 239 3.30 -20.73 6.41
C GLN A 239 2.77 -19.99 7.65
N ASP A 240 2.33 -18.75 7.50
CA ASP A 240 1.77 -17.93 8.58
C ASP A 240 0.51 -18.59 9.20
N PHE A 241 -0.34 -19.23 8.37
CA PHE A 241 -1.50 -20.01 8.81
C PHE A 241 -1.07 -21.21 9.68
N LEU A 242 -0.17 -22.05 9.16
CA LEU A 242 0.30 -23.25 9.87
C LEU A 242 1.08 -22.89 11.16
N ALA A 243 1.82 -21.79 11.15
CA ALA A 243 2.54 -21.26 12.30
C ALA A 243 1.64 -20.50 13.32
N HIS A 244 0.35 -20.33 13.02
CA HIS A 244 -0.62 -19.61 13.84
C HIS A 244 -0.27 -18.12 14.09
N GLU A 245 0.48 -17.49 13.16
CA GLU A 245 0.99 -16.12 13.33
C GLU A 245 -0.06 -15.02 13.01
N PHE A 246 -1.18 -15.37 12.37
CA PHE A 246 -2.21 -14.39 11.96
C PHE A 246 -2.90 -13.64 13.09
N ASN A 247 -2.92 -14.18 14.32
CA ASN A 247 -3.68 -13.63 15.45
C ASN A 247 -3.42 -12.12 15.68
N GLN A 248 -2.15 -11.67 15.64
CA GLN A 248 -1.82 -10.25 15.82
C GLN A 248 -2.33 -9.37 14.68
N PHE A 249 -2.19 -9.84 13.43
CA PHE A 249 -2.67 -9.12 12.26
C PHE A 249 -4.20 -8.98 12.27
N ASP A 250 -4.89 -10.06 12.60
CA ASP A 250 -6.35 -10.11 12.65
C ASP A 250 -6.92 -9.20 13.75
N GLU A 251 -6.38 -9.26 14.96
CA GLU A 251 -6.81 -8.40 16.07
C GLU A 251 -6.58 -6.90 15.79
N VAL A 252 -5.38 -6.55 15.30
CA VAL A 252 -5.00 -5.15 15.05
C VAL A 252 -5.81 -4.58 13.90
N THR A 253 -5.91 -5.28 12.77
CA THR A 253 -6.66 -4.79 11.62
C THR A 253 -8.17 -4.74 11.88
N THR A 254 -8.74 -5.73 12.57
CA THR A 254 -10.17 -5.69 12.98
C THR A 254 -10.44 -4.50 13.90
N TYR A 255 -9.54 -4.22 14.85
CA TYR A 255 -9.66 -3.08 15.74
C TYR A 255 -9.55 -1.73 15.02
N ILE A 256 -8.59 -1.57 14.10
CA ILE A 256 -8.45 -0.37 13.27
C ILE A 256 -9.72 -0.13 12.44
N VAL A 257 -10.27 -1.15 11.77
CA VAL A 257 -11.50 -1.03 10.98
C VAL A 257 -12.67 -0.56 11.85
N ARG A 258 -12.84 -1.15 13.05
CA ARG A 258 -13.91 -0.77 13.98
C ARG A 258 -13.76 0.62 14.62
N SER A 259 -12.54 1.07 14.85
CA SER A 259 -12.28 2.41 15.40
C SER A 259 -12.39 3.51 14.32
N LEU A 260 -12.19 3.19 13.04
CA LEU A 260 -12.37 4.13 11.92
C LEU A 260 -13.83 4.22 11.47
N PHE A 261 -14.56 3.11 11.45
CA PHE A 261 -15.94 3.04 11.00
C PHE A 261 -16.86 2.78 12.21
N GLY A 262 -17.62 3.81 12.61
CA GLY A 262 -18.58 3.72 13.71
C GLY A 262 -19.90 2.99 13.35
N PRO A 263 -20.90 2.99 14.25
CA PRO A 263 -22.20 2.35 14.02
C PRO A 263 -22.96 2.90 12.80
N ASP A 264 -22.82 4.21 12.51
CA ASP A 264 -23.49 4.87 11.37
C ASP A 264 -23.10 4.26 10.00
N TRP A 265 -21.94 3.62 9.93
CA TRP A 265 -21.45 2.97 8.72
C TRP A 265 -22.11 1.62 8.45
N HIS A 266 -22.89 1.05 9.39
CA HIS A 266 -23.42 -0.31 9.28
C HIS A 266 -24.28 -0.51 8.02
N ASN A 267 -25.18 0.43 7.73
CA ASN A 267 -26.03 0.38 6.54
C ASN A 267 -25.20 0.46 5.25
N LEU A 268 -24.20 1.34 5.21
CA LEU A 268 -23.31 1.46 4.04
C LEU A 268 -22.47 0.18 3.87
N MET A 269 -21.93 -0.39 4.94
CA MET A 269 -21.13 -1.61 4.89
C MET A 269 -21.95 -2.80 4.41
N ASN A 270 -23.20 -2.94 4.84
CA ASN A 270 -24.13 -3.94 4.28
C ASN A 270 -24.34 -3.78 2.76
N HIS A 271 -24.51 -2.53 2.28
CA HIS A 271 -24.58 -2.27 0.83
C HIS A 271 -23.26 -2.52 0.10
N LEU A 272 -22.10 -2.25 0.72
CA LEU A 272 -20.79 -2.58 0.14
C LEU A 272 -20.56 -4.09 0.06
N THR A 273 -21.07 -4.87 1.02
CA THR A 273 -21.03 -6.34 0.95
C THR A 273 -21.89 -6.88 -0.20
N GLN A 274 -22.98 -6.21 -0.58
CA GLN A 274 -23.78 -6.59 -1.77
C GLN A 274 -22.99 -6.45 -3.09
N LEU A 275 -21.89 -5.69 -3.13
CA LEU A 275 -20.97 -5.67 -4.29
C LEU A 275 -20.21 -6.99 -4.44
N GLY A 276 -20.00 -7.74 -3.36
CA GLY A 276 -19.36 -9.07 -3.37
C GLY A 276 -20.32 -10.20 -3.74
N SER A 277 -21.31 -9.94 -4.61
CA SER A 277 -22.39 -10.89 -4.89
C SER A 277 -22.78 -10.94 -6.37
N ILE A 278 -23.69 -11.88 -6.70
CA ILE A 278 -24.26 -12.05 -8.04
C ILE A 278 -24.83 -10.76 -8.66
N TYR A 279 -25.28 -9.80 -7.84
CA TYR A 279 -25.79 -8.51 -8.31
C TYR A 279 -24.72 -7.65 -9.02
N LEU A 280 -23.44 -7.78 -8.67
CA LEU A 280 -22.33 -7.19 -9.42
C LEU A 280 -21.79 -8.17 -10.47
N TYR A 281 -21.59 -9.43 -10.07
CA TYR A 281 -20.88 -10.42 -10.89
C TYR A 281 -21.66 -10.79 -12.15
N GLY A 282 -22.98 -11.03 -12.04
CA GLY A 282 -23.83 -11.42 -13.17
C GLY A 282 -23.81 -10.39 -14.31
N PRO A 283 -24.14 -9.10 -14.05
CA PRO A 283 -24.06 -8.05 -15.06
C PRO A 283 -22.65 -7.86 -15.66
N LEU A 284 -21.59 -8.03 -14.85
CA LEU A 284 -20.22 -7.86 -15.33
C LEU A 284 -19.77 -9.02 -16.24
N ILE A 285 -20.10 -10.27 -15.88
CA ILE A 285 -19.88 -11.45 -16.71
C ILE A 285 -20.67 -11.34 -18.02
N ALA A 286 -21.93 -10.91 -17.95
CA ALA A 286 -22.76 -10.69 -19.14
C ALA A 286 -22.17 -9.61 -20.05
N ALA A 287 -21.71 -8.48 -19.50
CA ALA A 287 -21.05 -7.42 -20.25
C ALA A 287 -19.74 -7.90 -20.90
N ALA A 288 -18.93 -8.68 -20.19
CA ALA A 288 -17.71 -9.29 -20.74
C ALA A 288 -18.05 -10.29 -21.87
N ALA A 289 -19.05 -11.15 -21.69
CA ALA A 289 -19.50 -12.10 -22.70
C ALA A 289 -20.00 -11.39 -23.98
N VAL A 290 -20.84 -10.36 -23.85
CA VAL A 290 -21.29 -9.53 -24.99
C VAL A 290 -20.10 -8.86 -25.68
N TRP A 291 -19.17 -8.30 -24.92
CA TRP A 291 -17.96 -7.66 -25.46
C TRP A 291 -17.07 -8.63 -26.26
N ILE A 292 -16.90 -9.86 -25.77
CA ILE A 292 -16.21 -10.95 -26.47
C ILE A 292 -16.96 -11.33 -27.76
N VAL A 293 -18.28 -11.51 -27.68
CA VAL A 293 -19.11 -11.86 -28.86
C VAL A 293 -19.03 -10.79 -29.95
N VAL A 294 -18.91 -9.51 -29.59
CA VAL A 294 -18.78 -8.40 -30.56
C VAL A 294 -17.33 -8.22 -31.05
N GLY A 295 -16.34 -8.25 -30.16
CA GLY A 295 -14.97 -7.79 -30.44
C GLY A 295 -13.88 -8.86 -30.57
N ALA A 296 -14.09 -10.09 -30.08
CA ALA A 296 -13.05 -11.11 -30.04
C ALA A 296 -12.86 -11.82 -31.39
N ARG A 297 -11.60 -12.17 -31.67
CA ARG A 297 -11.22 -13.04 -32.80
C ARG A 297 -11.57 -14.51 -32.52
N ASP A 298 -11.28 -14.98 -31.31
CA ASP A 298 -11.38 -16.39 -30.91
C ASP A 298 -12.51 -16.56 -29.87
N LYS A 299 -13.74 -16.18 -30.26
CA LYS A 299 -14.89 -16.04 -29.36
C LYS A 299 -15.12 -17.26 -28.47
N LEU A 300 -15.03 -18.47 -29.03
CA LEU A 300 -15.21 -19.73 -28.29
C LEU A 300 -14.16 -19.93 -27.20
N LEU A 301 -12.90 -19.54 -27.44
CA LEU A 301 -11.81 -19.68 -26.46
C LEU A 301 -11.96 -18.64 -25.34
N GLU A 302 -12.26 -17.38 -25.69
CA GLU A 302 -12.41 -16.32 -24.68
C GLU A 302 -13.68 -16.53 -23.82
N LEU A 303 -14.77 -17.04 -24.40
CA LEU A 303 -15.97 -17.43 -23.65
C LEU A 303 -15.77 -18.68 -22.80
N SER A 304 -15.07 -19.71 -23.29
CA SER A 304 -14.82 -20.92 -22.48
C SER A 304 -13.92 -20.61 -21.29
N PHE A 305 -12.91 -19.75 -21.46
CA PHE A 305 -12.11 -19.25 -20.34
C PHE A 305 -12.93 -18.40 -19.36
N LEU A 306 -13.82 -17.52 -19.83
CA LEU A 306 -14.69 -16.75 -18.93
C LEU A 306 -15.57 -17.69 -18.08
N PHE A 307 -16.13 -18.74 -18.69
CA PHE A 307 -16.90 -19.77 -17.97
C PHE A 307 -16.04 -20.54 -16.96
N TRP A 308 -14.90 -21.09 -17.39
CA TRP A 308 -14.04 -21.92 -16.53
C TRP A 308 -13.35 -21.15 -15.42
N VAL A 309 -13.00 -19.87 -15.62
CA VAL A 309 -12.42 -19.02 -14.57
C VAL A 309 -13.43 -18.73 -13.46
N VAL A 310 -14.70 -18.49 -13.80
CA VAL A 310 -15.76 -18.26 -12.82
C VAL A 310 -16.06 -19.57 -12.07
N ILE A 311 -16.49 -20.62 -12.78
CA ILE A 311 -16.89 -21.89 -12.14
C ILE A 311 -15.73 -22.57 -11.40
N GLY A 312 -14.53 -22.59 -11.98
CA GLY A 312 -13.35 -23.14 -11.31
C GLY A 312 -12.83 -22.27 -10.16
N GLY A 313 -13.19 -20.98 -10.12
CA GLY A 313 -12.92 -20.10 -8.99
C GLY A 313 -13.74 -20.49 -7.75
N GLU A 314 -15.05 -20.72 -7.94
CA GLU A 314 -15.94 -21.24 -6.88
C GLU A 314 -15.46 -22.60 -6.36
N TRP A 315 -15.13 -23.54 -7.26
CA TRP A 315 -14.63 -24.87 -6.86
C TRP A 315 -13.27 -24.83 -6.17
N LEU A 316 -12.38 -23.91 -6.58
CA LEU A 316 -11.11 -23.69 -5.89
C LEU A 316 -11.35 -23.19 -4.48
N ASP A 317 -12.25 -22.22 -4.30
CA ASP A 317 -12.58 -21.64 -3.00
C ASP A 317 -13.19 -22.67 -2.05
N ASP A 318 -14.22 -23.41 -2.47
CA ASP A 318 -14.80 -24.52 -1.69
C ASP A 318 -13.74 -25.57 -1.30
N GLY A 319 -12.87 -25.94 -2.25
CA GLY A 319 -11.78 -26.88 -2.01
C GLY A 319 -10.74 -26.37 -1.00
N LEU A 320 -10.41 -25.07 -1.02
CA LEU A 320 -9.49 -24.46 -0.06
C LEU A 320 -10.13 -24.31 1.32
N ARG A 321 -11.39 -23.90 1.40
CA ARG A 321 -12.14 -23.76 2.66
C ARG A 321 -12.32 -25.10 3.37
N LEU A 322 -12.55 -26.17 2.61
CA LEU A 322 -12.56 -27.56 3.07
C LEU A 322 -11.16 -28.17 3.25
N LEU A 323 -10.08 -27.48 2.86
CA LEU A 323 -8.72 -27.89 3.23
C LEU A 323 -8.31 -27.29 4.58
N PHE A 324 -8.50 -25.98 4.76
CA PHE A 324 -8.00 -25.25 5.93
C PHE A 324 -8.90 -25.34 7.17
N HIS A 325 -10.21 -25.58 7.00
CA HIS A 325 -11.17 -25.77 8.11
C HIS A 325 -11.11 -24.69 9.23
N ARG A 326 -10.78 -23.44 8.87
CA ARG A 326 -10.54 -22.40 9.87
C ARG A 326 -11.84 -21.98 10.59
N PRO A 327 -11.89 -21.97 11.93
CA PRO A 327 -12.95 -21.29 12.66
C PRO A 327 -12.83 -19.77 12.44
N GLY A 328 -13.94 -19.13 12.07
CA GLY A 328 -14.02 -17.70 11.79
C GLY A 328 -14.24 -16.82 13.02
N PRO A 329 -14.67 -15.57 12.83
CA PRO A 329 -15.10 -14.73 13.94
C PRO A 329 -16.46 -15.20 14.50
N VAL A 330 -16.77 -14.78 15.73
CA VAL A 330 -18.11 -14.93 16.32
C VAL A 330 -18.99 -13.78 15.83
N ALA A 331 -20.00 -14.09 15.01
CA ALA A 331 -20.98 -13.13 14.51
C ALA A 331 -22.34 -13.38 15.17
N ALA A 332 -22.94 -12.35 15.78
CA ALA A 332 -24.24 -12.42 16.45
C ALA A 332 -24.39 -13.57 17.49
N GLY A 333 -23.28 -13.97 18.13
CA GLY A 333 -23.25 -15.07 19.12
C GLY A 333 -23.01 -16.46 18.52
N PHE A 334 -22.92 -16.60 17.20
CA PHE A 334 -22.62 -17.86 16.52
C PHE A 334 -21.19 -17.88 15.98
N GLN A 335 -20.51 -19.01 16.17
CA GLN A 335 -19.19 -19.27 15.63
C GLN A 335 -19.29 -19.61 14.14
N LEU A 336 -18.64 -18.83 13.27
CA LEU A 336 -18.53 -19.18 11.86
C LEU A 336 -17.45 -20.25 11.64
N PHE A 337 -17.61 -21.05 10.59
CA PHE A 337 -16.69 -22.14 10.22
C PHE A 337 -16.27 -22.01 8.76
N ASN A 338 -15.12 -22.59 8.41
CA ASN A 338 -14.55 -22.62 7.07
C ASN A 338 -14.42 -21.23 6.43
N THR A 339 -13.95 -20.23 7.18
CA THR A 339 -13.86 -18.83 6.70
C THR A 339 -12.58 -18.47 5.96
N PHE A 340 -11.61 -19.38 5.90
CA PHE A 340 -10.31 -19.16 5.24
C PHE A 340 -10.17 -20.07 4.01
N PRO A 341 -9.86 -19.53 2.82
CA PRO A 341 -9.87 -18.10 2.47
C PRO A 341 -11.29 -17.51 2.42
N SER A 342 -11.37 -16.18 2.25
CA SER A 342 -12.63 -15.47 2.03
C SER A 342 -13.16 -15.68 0.60
N GLU A 343 -14.36 -16.27 0.51
CA GLU A 343 -15.15 -16.47 -0.71
C GLU A 343 -15.37 -15.15 -1.46
N GLU A 344 -15.92 -14.13 -0.80
CA GLU A 344 -16.29 -12.89 -1.48
C GLU A 344 -15.06 -12.14 -2.01
N THR A 345 -13.89 -12.29 -1.38
CA THR A 345 -12.67 -11.63 -1.88
C THR A 345 -12.00 -12.40 -3.00
N LEU A 346 -11.99 -13.75 -2.93
CA LEU A 346 -11.52 -14.63 -4.02
C LEU A 346 -12.42 -14.51 -5.27
N THR A 347 -13.73 -14.58 -5.10
CA THR A 347 -14.71 -14.41 -6.19
C THR A 347 -14.65 -12.99 -6.76
N SER A 348 -14.57 -11.94 -5.93
CA SER A 348 -14.52 -10.55 -6.42
C SER A 348 -13.30 -10.30 -7.29
N ILE A 349 -12.10 -10.71 -6.86
CA ILE A 349 -10.89 -10.51 -7.66
C ILE A 349 -10.94 -11.36 -8.93
N THR A 350 -11.43 -12.60 -8.84
CA THR A 350 -11.54 -13.53 -9.96
C THR A 350 -12.48 -13.00 -11.04
N VAL A 351 -13.74 -12.73 -10.67
CA VAL A 351 -14.77 -12.27 -11.60
C VAL A 351 -14.44 -10.88 -12.11
N CYS A 352 -14.14 -9.92 -11.23
CA CYS A 352 -13.93 -8.53 -11.65
C CYS A 352 -12.60 -8.35 -12.38
N GLY A 353 -11.54 -8.99 -11.90
CA GLY A 353 -10.20 -8.94 -12.50
C GLY A 353 -10.16 -9.61 -13.88
N PHE A 354 -10.72 -10.81 -14.03
CA PHE A 354 -10.70 -11.51 -15.33
C PHE A 354 -11.65 -10.85 -16.35
N SER A 355 -12.85 -10.43 -15.93
CA SER A 355 -13.77 -9.68 -16.80
C SER A 355 -13.15 -8.35 -17.28
N ALA A 356 -12.53 -7.60 -16.37
CA ALA A 356 -11.81 -6.37 -16.74
C ALA A 356 -10.63 -6.64 -17.69
N PHE A 357 -9.87 -7.72 -17.48
CA PHE A 357 -8.80 -8.13 -18.39
C PHE A 357 -9.31 -8.38 -19.81
N LEU A 358 -10.38 -9.17 -19.97
CA LEU A 358 -10.97 -9.46 -21.29
C LEU A 358 -11.51 -8.18 -21.97
N ILE A 359 -12.22 -7.32 -21.24
CA ILE A 359 -12.73 -6.05 -21.78
C ILE A 359 -11.58 -5.14 -22.24
N LEU A 360 -10.61 -4.89 -21.35
CA LEU A 360 -9.49 -3.98 -21.61
C LEU A 360 -8.53 -4.48 -22.69
N ARG A 361 -8.46 -5.80 -22.94
CA ARG A 361 -7.64 -6.40 -24.00
C ARG A 361 -7.95 -5.79 -25.36
N HIS A 362 -9.23 -5.61 -25.69
CA HIS A 362 -9.67 -5.06 -26.97
C HIS A 362 -9.65 -3.51 -27.00
N TYR A 363 -9.64 -2.86 -25.84
CA TYR A 363 -9.69 -1.40 -25.74
C TYR A 363 -8.31 -0.74 -25.90
N LYS A 364 -8.18 0.25 -26.79
CA LYS A 364 -6.87 0.86 -27.15
C LYS A 364 -6.39 1.98 -26.21
N ASN A 365 -7.28 2.65 -25.47
CA ASN A 365 -6.92 3.80 -24.65
C ASN A 365 -6.26 3.39 -23.32
N GLY A 366 -5.02 3.82 -23.09
CA GLY A 366 -4.27 3.53 -21.87
C GLY A 366 -4.84 4.15 -20.60
N LEU A 367 -5.47 5.32 -20.67
CA LEU A 367 -6.05 5.98 -19.49
C LEU A 367 -7.24 5.20 -18.94
N VAL A 368 -8.11 4.70 -19.84
CA VAL A 368 -9.27 3.87 -19.45
C VAL A 368 -8.81 2.55 -18.84
N ARG A 369 -7.72 1.94 -19.35
CA ARG A 369 -7.12 0.74 -18.74
C ARG A 369 -6.70 0.99 -17.28
N VAL A 370 -6.04 2.11 -17.01
CA VAL A 370 -5.63 2.48 -15.63
C VAL A 370 -6.85 2.73 -14.74
N LEU A 371 -7.87 3.46 -15.22
CA LEU A 371 -9.08 3.74 -14.44
C LEU A 371 -9.87 2.48 -14.11
N VAL A 372 -10.05 1.56 -15.07
CA VAL A 372 -10.79 0.30 -14.84
C VAL A 372 -10.04 -0.61 -13.87
N VAL A 373 -8.71 -0.74 -13.98
CA VAL A 373 -7.90 -1.51 -13.01
C VAL A 373 -7.97 -0.89 -11.62
N ALA A 374 -7.89 0.45 -11.51
CA ALA A 374 -8.06 1.15 -10.23
C ALA A 374 -9.46 0.95 -9.64
N ALA A 375 -10.51 0.96 -10.47
CA ALA A 375 -11.88 0.69 -10.04
C ALA A 375 -12.07 -0.74 -9.52
N VAL A 376 -11.51 -1.75 -10.19
CA VAL A 376 -11.53 -3.14 -9.70
C VAL A 376 -10.83 -3.26 -8.35
N ILE A 377 -9.62 -2.70 -8.22
CA ILE A 377 -8.89 -2.71 -6.94
C ILE A 377 -9.70 -2.01 -5.83
N PHE A 378 -10.34 -0.88 -6.14
CA PHE A 378 -11.16 -0.14 -5.19
C PHE A 378 -12.42 -0.90 -4.76
N ILE A 379 -13.12 -1.54 -5.70
CA ILE A 379 -14.29 -2.40 -5.41
C ILE A 379 -13.88 -3.58 -4.52
N CYS A 380 -12.79 -4.29 -4.86
CA CYS A 380 -12.24 -5.35 -4.02
C CYS A 380 -11.99 -4.82 -2.60
N LEU A 381 -11.20 -3.74 -2.44
CA LEU A 381 -10.90 -3.16 -1.13
C LEU A 381 -12.17 -2.82 -0.31
N LEU A 382 -13.21 -2.26 -0.93
CA LEU A 382 -14.48 -1.98 -0.25
C LEU A 382 -15.19 -3.26 0.22
N ILE A 383 -15.22 -4.31 -0.60
CA ILE A 383 -15.76 -5.62 -0.23
C ILE A 383 -15.00 -6.15 0.98
N GLY A 384 -13.67 -6.28 0.90
CA GLY A 384 -12.85 -6.81 2.00
C GLY A 384 -12.99 -6.03 3.32
N VAL A 385 -13.00 -4.69 3.26
CA VAL A 385 -13.22 -3.85 4.46
C VAL A 385 -14.62 -4.07 5.05
N SER A 386 -15.65 -4.21 4.22
CA SER A 386 -17.01 -4.48 4.71
C SER A 386 -17.13 -5.82 5.45
N ARG A 387 -16.44 -6.86 4.98
CA ARG A 387 -16.42 -8.19 5.61
C ARG A 387 -15.75 -8.18 7.00
N ILE A 388 -14.64 -7.45 7.13
CA ILE A 388 -13.94 -7.26 8.41
C ILE A 388 -14.82 -6.43 9.37
N TYR A 389 -15.44 -5.36 8.89
CA TYR A 389 -16.33 -4.50 9.69
C TYR A 389 -17.51 -5.28 10.28
N LEU A 390 -18.18 -6.10 9.46
CA LEU A 390 -19.33 -6.92 9.84
C LEU A 390 -18.97 -8.14 10.71
N GLN A 391 -17.69 -8.39 10.99
CA GLN A 391 -17.18 -9.56 11.71
C GLN A 391 -17.58 -10.91 11.09
N VAL A 392 -17.70 -10.97 9.77
CA VAL A 392 -18.00 -12.25 9.08
C VAL A 392 -16.73 -12.98 8.65
N GLN A 393 -15.59 -12.29 8.53
CA GLN A 393 -14.28 -12.83 8.19
C GLN A 393 -13.17 -12.11 8.95
N PHE A 394 -12.06 -12.79 9.17
CA PHE A 394 -10.83 -12.18 9.66
C PHE A 394 -10.08 -11.41 8.54
N PRO A 395 -9.28 -10.40 8.88
CA PRO A 395 -8.40 -9.71 7.94
C PRO A 395 -7.50 -10.63 7.10
N SER A 396 -6.94 -11.68 7.70
CA SER A 396 -6.14 -12.69 6.98
C SER A 396 -6.97 -13.56 6.03
N ASP A 397 -8.23 -13.88 6.35
CA ASP A 397 -9.15 -14.57 5.43
C ASP A 397 -9.35 -13.74 4.15
N VAL A 398 -9.58 -12.43 4.33
CA VAL A 398 -9.78 -11.42 3.27
C VAL A 398 -8.53 -11.30 2.38
N VAL A 399 -7.34 -11.18 2.99
CA VAL A 399 -6.06 -11.11 2.27
C VAL A 399 -5.77 -12.41 1.52
N ALA A 400 -6.05 -13.56 2.14
CA ALA A 400 -5.87 -14.87 1.52
C ALA A 400 -6.72 -15.02 0.26
N GLY A 401 -8.01 -14.67 0.31
CA GLY A 401 -8.88 -14.76 -0.88
C GLY A 401 -8.36 -13.94 -2.07
N TYR A 402 -7.83 -12.74 -1.84
CA TYR A 402 -7.16 -11.97 -2.91
C TYR A 402 -5.89 -12.63 -3.45
N VAL A 403 -5.10 -13.28 -2.60
CA VAL A 403 -3.85 -13.93 -3.01
C VAL A 403 -4.14 -15.23 -3.79
N PHE A 404 -5.03 -16.09 -3.28
CA PHE A 404 -5.47 -17.30 -3.97
C PHE A 404 -6.18 -16.97 -5.30
N GLY A 405 -7.10 -16.00 -5.30
CA GLY A 405 -7.72 -15.50 -6.54
C GLY A 405 -6.71 -14.86 -7.49
N GLY A 406 -5.67 -14.20 -6.97
CA GLY A 406 -4.54 -13.69 -7.76
C GLY A 406 -3.74 -14.80 -8.47
N VAL A 407 -3.45 -15.91 -7.79
CA VAL A 407 -2.88 -17.13 -8.41
C VAL A 407 -3.81 -17.65 -9.50
N TRP A 408 -5.11 -17.79 -9.21
CA TRP A 408 -6.10 -18.33 -10.14
C TRP A 408 -6.23 -17.51 -11.43
N ILE A 409 -6.34 -16.17 -11.32
CA ILE A 409 -6.42 -15.27 -12.49
C ILE A 409 -5.12 -15.30 -13.28
N SER A 410 -3.96 -15.18 -12.61
CA SER A 410 -2.68 -15.08 -13.31
C SER A 410 -2.34 -16.38 -14.07
N LEU A 411 -2.68 -17.54 -13.50
CA LEU A 411 -2.64 -18.84 -14.19
C LEU A 411 -3.55 -18.86 -15.42
N ASN A 412 -4.82 -18.46 -15.29
CA ASN A 412 -5.77 -18.52 -16.39
C ASN A 412 -5.48 -17.48 -17.50
N VAL A 413 -4.97 -16.29 -17.16
CA VAL A 413 -4.46 -15.32 -18.14
C VAL A 413 -3.26 -15.89 -18.89
N LEU A 414 -2.31 -16.52 -18.18
CA LEU A 414 -1.15 -17.17 -18.78
C LEU A 414 -1.57 -18.29 -19.75
N LEU A 415 -2.47 -19.17 -19.33
CA LEU A 415 -3.01 -20.26 -20.13
C LEU A 415 -3.76 -19.76 -21.37
N LEU A 416 -4.62 -18.74 -21.23
CA LEU A 416 -5.33 -18.14 -22.37
C LEU A 416 -4.35 -17.57 -23.40
N GLU A 417 -3.34 -16.81 -22.96
CA GLU A 417 -2.35 -16.25 -23.89
C GLU A 417 -1.51 -17.33 -24.58
N ILE A 418 -1.12 -18.39 -23.86
CA ILE A 418 -0.38 -19.54 -24.43
C ILE A 418 -1.25 -20.26 -25.47
N LEU A 419 -2.52 -20.58 -25.15
CA LEU A 419 -3.41 -21.27 -26.08
C LEU A 419 -3.73 -20.43 -27.33
N ARG A 420 -3.71 -19.10 -27.24
CA ARG A 420 -3.80 -18.20 -28.40
C ARG A 420 -2.52 -18.08 -29.22
N MET A 421 -1.36 -18.46 -28.67
CA MET A 421 -0.11 -18.52 -29.45
C MET A 421 -0.08 -19.72 -30.39
N PHE A 422 -0.76 -20.82 -30.04
CA PHE A 422 -0.95 -21.94 -30.95
C PHE A 422 -1.98 -21.54 -32.01
N PRO A 423 -1.60 -21.40 -33.31
CA PRO A 423 -2.58 -21.30 -34.36
C PRO A 423 -3.39 -22.60 -34.35
N ALA A 424 -4.70 -22.51 -34.53
CA ALA A 424 -5.55 -23.69 -34.74
C ALA A 424 -5.11 -24.39 -36.04
N ASN A 425 -4.16 -25.32 -35.91
CA ASN A 425 -3.46 -25.89 -37.03
C ASN A 425 -4.38 -26.89 -37.72
N LYS A 426 -4.96 -26.44 -38.83
CA LYS A 426 -5.90 -27.16 -39.70
C LYS A 426 -7.25 -27.47 -39.05
N ARG A 427 -8.28 -26.75 -39.51
CA ARG A 427 -9.53 -27.42 -39.88
C ARG A 427 -9.13 -28.64 -40.72
N PHE A 428 -9.59 -29.84 -40.36
CA PHE A 428 -9.43 -31.00 -41.21
C PHE A 428 -10.07 -30.70 -42.58
N VAL A 429 -9.22 -30.67 -43.61
CA VAL A 429 -9.63 -30.66 -45.02
C VAL A 429 -9.30 -32.04 -45.55
N ALA A 430 -10.29 -32.92 -45.51
CA ALA A 430 -10.51 -34.12 -46.33
C ALA A 430 -11.81 -34.75 -45.83
#